data_AF-A0A940F0L4-F1
#
_entry.id   AF-A0A940F0L4-F1
#
_cell.length_a   1.000
_cell.length_b   1.000
_cell.length_c   1.000
_cell.angle_alpha   90.00
_cell.angle_beta   90.00
_cell.angle_gamma   90.00
#
_symmetry.space_group_name_H-M   'P 1'
#
loop_
_entity.id
_entity.type
_entity.pdbx_description
1 polymer ?
#
loop_
_entity_poly.entity_id
_entity_poly.type
_entity_poly.pdbx_seq_one_letter_code
_entity_poly.pdbx_strand_id
1 'polypeptide(L)' 'MTLTELSERVGVSLVNLSVLKNGRARAVRFSTLTAICDALQCDVGDVLFLER' A
#
# COMPACT_ATOMS: atom_id res chain seq x y z
N MET A 1 -5.25 8.51 -9.05
CA MET A 1 -6.00 7.31 -8.65
C MET A 1 -6.69 7.59 -7.33
N THR A 2 -7.96 7.24 -7.19
CA THR A 2 -8.68 7.31 -5.91
C THR A 2 -8.35 6.09 -5.04
N LEU A 3 -8.58 6.17 -3.72
CA LEU A 3 -8.34 5.03 -2.83
C LEU A 3 -9.27 3.84 -3.15
N THR A 4 -10.47 4.13 -3.64
CA THR A 4 -11.44 3.14 -4.11
C THR A 4 -10.92 2.39 -5.33
N GLU A 5 -10.42 3.11 -6.34
CA GLU A 5 -9.79 2.49 -7.51
C GLU A 5 -8.58 1.62 -7.13
N LEU A 6 -7.76 2.09 -6.18
CA LEU A 6 -6.62 1.31 -5.71
C LEU A 6 -7.07 0.02 -5.00
N SER A 7 -8.13 0.10 -4.19
CA SER A 7 -8.73 -1.03 -3.47
C SER A 7 -9.15 -2.14 -4.42
N GLU A 8 -9.84 -1.78 -5.51
CA GLU A 8 -10.27 -2.71 -6.55
C GLU A 8 -9.08 -3.34 -7.29
N ARG A 9 -8.07 -2.54 -7.63
CA ARG A 9 -6.88 -3.02 -8.36
C ARG A 9 -6.02 -3.98 -7.55
N VAL A 10 -5.82 -3.72 -6.26
CA VAL A 10 -4.88 -4.48 -5.42
C VAL A 10 -5.56 -5.58 -4.60
N GLY A 11 -6.89 -5.68 -4.64
CA GLY A 11 -7.66 -6.69 -3.90
C GLY A 11 -7.59 -6.52 -2.38
N VAL A 12 -7.36 -5.30 -1.89
CA VAL A 12 -7.29 -4.96 -0.47
C VAL A 12 -8.44 -4.05 -0.11
N SER A 13 -9.09 -4.29 1.03
CA SER A 13 -10.22 -3.46 1.45
C SER A 13 -9.84 -1.98 1.59
N LEU A 14 -10.79 -1.10 1.26
CA LEU A 14 -10.65 0.35 1.41
C LEU A 14 -10.23 0.73 2.84
N VAL A 15 -10.74 0.00 3.84
CA VAL A 15 -10.40 0.19 5.27
C VAL A 15 -8.91 -0.08 5.51
N ASN A 16 -8.37 -1.19 5.02
CA ASN A 16 -6.96 -1.53 5.21
C ASN A 16 -6.05 -0.55 4.47
N LEU A 17 -6.41 -0.14 3.25
CA LEU A 17 -5.66 0.88 2.51
C LEU A 17 -5.70 2.25 3.22
N SER A 18 -6.81 2.61 3.85
CA SER A 18 -6.91 3.83 4.65
C SER A 18 -5.99 3.78 5.88
N VAL A 19 -5.92 2.63 6.56
CA VAL A 19 -5.00 2.42 7.70
C VAL A 19 -3.53 2.54 7.25
N LEU A 20 -3.18 1.95 6.11
CA LEU A 20 -1.84 2.06 5.50
C LEU A 20 -1.49 3.50 5.13
N LYS A 21 -2.37 4.17 4.37
CA LYS A 21 -2.18 5.56 3.91
C LYS A 21 -1.92 6.52 5.07
N ASN A 22 -2.58 6.31 6.21
CA ASN A 22 -2.48 7.19 7.37
C ASN A 22 -1.35 6.79 8.34
N GLY A 23 -0.47 5.84 7.96
CA GLY A 23 0.65 5.40 8.80
C GLY A 23 0.23 4.67 10.09
N ARG A 24 -1.00 4.15 10.15
CA ARG A 24 -1.54 3.46 11.34
C ARG A 24 -1.39 1.95 11.26
N ALA A 25 -0.87 1.43 10.15
CA ALA A 25 -0.65 0.01 9.97
C ALA A 25 0.48 -0.48 10.86
N ARG A 26 0.25 -1.60 11.58
CA ARG A 26 1.30 -2.26 12.37
C ARG A 26 2.18 -3.19 11.53
N ALA A 27 1.61 -3.73 10.46
CA ALA A 27 2.26 -4.63 9.54
C ALA A 27 1.57 -4.57 8.17
N VAL A 28 2.31 -4.94 7.12
CA VAL A 28 1.79 -5.11 5.76
C VAL A 28 2.35 -6.42 5.20
N ARG A 29 1.52 -7.19 4.49
CA ARG A 29 2.02 -8.37 3.76
C ARG A 29 2.87 -7.90 2.59
N PHE A 30 3.98 -8.56 2.34
CA PHE A 30 4.84 -8.21 1.19
C PHE A 30 4.07 -8.25 -0.13
N SER A 31 3.19 -9.24 -0.33
CA SER A 31 2.32 -9.33 -1.52
C SER A 31 1.37 -8.14 -1.70
N THR A 32 0.90 -7.55 -0.58
CA THR A 32 0.08 -6.34 -0.62
C THR A 32 0.92 -5.13 -0.98
N LEU A 33 2.12 -5.03 -0.42
CA LEU A 33 3.05 -3.95 -0.72
C LEU A 33 3.46 -3.97 -2.19
N THR A 34 3.85 -5.14 -2.73
CA THR A 34 4.20 -5.27 -4.15
C THR A 34 3.03 -4.95 -5.07
N ALA A 35 1.81 -5.41 -4.76
CA ALA A 35 0.63 -5.09 -5.57
C ALA A 35 0.32 -3.58 -5.59
N ILE A 36 0.53 -2.88 -4.47
CA ILE A 36 0.41 -1.41 -4.41
C ILE A 36 1.48 -0.76 -5.26
N CYS A 37 2.73 -1.20 -5.16
CA CYS A 37 3.84 -0.70 -5.95
C CYS A 37 3.62 -0.90 -7.45
N ASP A 38 3.18 -2.08 -7.88
CA ASP A 38 2.81 -2.37 -9.27
C ASP A 38 1.69 -1.44 -9.77
N ALA A 39 0.66 -1.23 -8.96
CA ALA A 39 -0.48 -0.37 -9.31
C ALA A 39 -0.10 1.12 -9.38
N LEU A 40 0.85 1.56 -8.57
CA LEU A 40 1.32 2.94 -8.48
C LEU A 40 2.59 3.23 -9.31
N GLN A 41 3.12 2.21 -9.99
CA GLN A 41 4.36 2.29 -10.78
C GLN A 41 5.55 2.80 -9.95
N CYS A 42 5.72 2.24 -8.75
CA CYS A 42 6.91 2.46 -7.93
C CYS A 42 7.59 1.13 -7.57
N ASP A 43 8.81 1.23 -7.06
CA ASP A 43 9.49 0.09 -6.46
C ASP A 43 9.29 0.08 -4.94
N VAL A 44 9.40 -1.10 -4.33
CA VAL A 44 9.33 -1.25 -2.87
C VAL A 44 10.41 -0.41 -2.17
N GLY A 45 11.58 -0.26 -2.81
CA GLY A 45 12.68 0.58 -2.33
C GLY A 45 12.34 2.07 -2.25
N ASP A 46 11.32 2.52 -2.97
CA ASP A 46 10.88 3.93 -2.97
C ASP A 46 9.97 4.27 -1.78
N VAL A 47 9.46 3.26 -1.06
CA VAL A 47 8.43 3.45 -0.02
C VAL A 47 8.81 2.84 1.33
N LEU A 48 9.79 1.93 1.39
CA LEU A 48 10.30 1.38 2.63
C LEU A 48 11.60 2.04 3.04
N PHE A 49 11.57 2.75 4.17
CA PHE A 49 12.73 3.42 4.75
C PHE A 49 12.93 2.97 6.18
N LEU A 50 14.19 2.85 6.59
CA LEU A 50 14.56 2.69 7.99
C LEU A 50 14.62 4.09 8.62
N GLU A 51 13.63 4.43 9.43
CA GLU A 51 13.71 5.58 10.32
C GLU A 51 14.62 5.20 11.50
N ARG A 52 15.71 5.96 11.69
CA ARG A 52 16.63 5.82 12.83
C ARG A 52 16.44 6.96 13.81
#